data_AF-A0A1H4AXZ7-F1
#
_entry.id   AF-A0A1H4AXZ7-F1
#
_cell.length_a   1.000
_cell.length_b   1.000
_cell.length_c   1.000
_cell.angle_alpha   90.00
_cell.angle_beta   90.00
_cell.angle_gamma   90.00
#
_symmetry.space_group_name_H-M   'P 1'
#
loop_
_entity.id
_entity.type
_entity.pdbx_description
1 polymer ?
#
loop_
_entity_poly.entity_id
_entity_poly.type
_entity_poly.pdbx_seq_one_letter_code
_entity_poly.pdbx_strand_id
1 'polypeptide(L)'
;MAKAKKCFYICGLIALLLLLCSCGSTGGGSRANAPTVLSPRADGTVVYGNTAVTIDASHTSLGYAMVDYTGGNPKAKMQITGPDGGVYTYDLQVGYETFPLTAGSGTYTLVIYENAGGNEYTTAFTQSLDVTLEDAFSPFLYPNQYVWYTADSAVVPLSRQLGEGADTDLDVITQVYDYVTTTIQYDDALAQSVTSGYLPNLDTILETQKGICFDYAALMTALLRIQNLPTRLEIGYAGSAYHAWISVYTAEKGWVENVIEFDGSDWTLMDPTLAANNDNDSVKQYIGDGSRYVTKFRY
;
A
#
# COMPACT_ATOMS: atom_id res chain seq x y z
N MET A 1 51.81 -69.16 -17.33
CA MET A 1 51.62 -67.72 -17.65
C MET A 1 50.15 -67.46 -17.91
N ALA A 2 49.62 -66.42 -17.28
CA ALA A 2 48.19 -66.13 -17.09
C ALA A 2 47.47 -65.61 -18.35
N LYS A 3 46.15 -65.81 -18.44
CA LYS A 3 45.14 -64.73 -18.23
C LYS A 3 43.72 -65.19 -18.56
N ALA A 4 42.80 -64.82 -17.68
CA ALA A 4 41.36 -64.97 -17.76
C ALA A 4 40.71 -64.05 -18.81
N LYS A 5 39.53 -64.43 -19.32
CA LYS A 5 38.55 -63.48 -19.89
C LYS A 5 37.14 -63.84 -19.42
N LYS A 6 36.52 -62.88 -18.72
CA LYS A 6 35.12 -62.86 -18.26
C LYS A 6 34.23 -62.20 -19.31
N CYS A 7 32.97 -62.63 -19.25
CA CYS A 7 31.79 -62.24 -20.00
C CYS A 7 31.40 -60.75 -19.82
N PHE A 8 30.78 -60.12 -20.83
CA PHE A 8 29.89 -58.96 -20.67
C PHE A 8 28.82 -58.93 -21.78
N TYR A 9 27.58 -58.61 -21.36
CA TYR A 9 26.34 -58.54 -22.13
C TYR A 9 25.95 -57.08 -22.44
N ILE A 10 25.31 -56.89 -23.61
CA ILE A 10 24.19 -55.97 -24.01
C ILE A 10 24.29 -54.45 -23.79
N CYS A 11 24.13 -53.69 -24.88
CA CYS A 11 23.05 -52.69 -25.07
C CYS A 11 23.16 -52.01 -26.46
N GLY A 12 22.13 -52.12 -27.29
CA GLY A 12 21.99 -51.42 -28.57
C GLY A 12 20.74 -50.52 -28.57
N LEU A 13 20.95 -49.26 -28.96
CA LEU A 13 20.10 -48.08 -28.84
C LEU A 13 18.62 -48.20 -29.23
N ILE A 14 17.77 -47.57 -28.42
CA ILE A 14 16.42 -47.06 -28.76
C ILE A 14 16.57 -45.60 -29.22
N ALA A 15 16.06 -45.28 -30.40
CA ALA A 15 15.97 -43.90 -30.91
C ALA A 15 14.73 -43.21 -30.31
N LEU A 16 14.96 -42.15 -29.53
CA LEU A 16 13.91 -41.30 -28.98
C LEU A 16 13.71 -40.09 -29.89
N LEU A 17 12.52 -39.99 -30.49
CA LEU A 17 12.04 -38.81 -31.21
C LEU A 17 11.90 -37.64 -30.21
N LEU A 18 12.76 -36.63 -30.31
CA LEU A 18 12.60 -35.37 -29.61
C LEU A 18 11.53 -34.54 -30.32
N LEU A 19 10.33 -34.49 -29.73
CA LEU A 19 9.37 -33.42 -29.99
C LEU A 19 10.01 -32.10 -29.56
N LEU A 20 10.31 -31.24 -30.52
CA LEU A 20 10.53 -29.82 -30.29
C LEU A 20 9.18 -29.21 -29.90
N CYS A 21 8.87 -29.22 -28.60
CA CYS A 21 7.92 -28.25 -28.05
C CYS A 21 8.55 -26.88 -28.25
N SER A 22 8.02 -26.15 -29.22
CA SER A 22 8.17 -24.70 -29.31
C SER A 22 7.80 -24.11 -27.96
N CYS A 23 8.80 -23.68 -27.20
CA CYS A 23 8.61 -22.81 -26.06
C CYS A 23 7.95 -21.54 -26.63
N GLY A 24 6.65 -21.41 -26.39
CA GLY A 24 5.95 -20.17 -26.68
C GLY A 24 6.65 -19.08 -25.90
N SER A 25 7.14 -18.06 -26.61
CA SER A 25 7.48 -16.79 -26.01
C SER A 25 6.21 -16.26 -25.34
N THR A 26 6.10 -16.42 -24.02
CA THR A 26 5.27 -15.52 -23.23
C THR A 26 5.90 -14.14 -23.43
N GLY A 27 5.27 -13.31 -24.26
CA GLY A 27 5.74 -11.95 -24.52
C GLY A 27 5.88 -11.23 -23.19
N GLY A 28 7.13 -10.98 -22.78
CA GLY A 28 7.39 -10.11 -21.65
C GLY A 28 7.06 -8.70 -22.12
N GLY A 29 6.07 -8.08 -21.49
CA GLY A 29 5.73 -6.69 -21.74
C GLY A 29 6.95 -5.79 -21.54
N SER A 30 6.90 -4.62 -22.16
CA SER A 30 8.02 -3.68 -22.22
C SER A 30 8.28 -2.92 -20.92
N ARG A 31 7.34 -2.94 -19.96
CA ARG A 31 7.50 -2.30 -18.66
C ARG A 31 8.37 -3.14 -17.72
N ALA A 32 9.23 -2.49 -16.95
CA ALA A 32 9.93 -3.15 -15.84
C ALA A 32 8.92 -3.63 -14.78
N ASN A 33 9.05 -4.89 -14.35
CA ASN A 33 8.15 -5.53 -13.38
C ASN A 33 8.91 -6.03 -12.13
N ALA A 34 10.09 -5.48 -11.85
CA ALA A 34 10.84 -5.83 -10.65
C ALA A 34 10.21 -5.14 -9.43
N PRO A 35 9.73 -5.88 -8.41
CA PRO A 35 9.20 -5.30 -7.19
C PRO A 35 10.22 -4.39 -6.50
N THR A 36 9.79 -3.21 -6.09
CA THR A 36 10.55 -2.26 -5.30
C THR A 36 9.93 -2.17 -3.92
N VAL A 37 10.53 -2.85 -2.94
CA VAL A 37 10.04 -2.85 -1.56
C VAL A 37 10.92 -1.93 -0.71
N LEU A 38 10.46 -0.69 -0.54
CA LEU A 38 11.11 0.27 0.35
C LEU A 38 10.85 -0.10 1.81
N SER A 39 11.88 0.00 2.66
CA SER A 39 11.80 -0.34 4.08
C SER A 39 12.11 0.91 4.91
N PRO A 40 11.13 1.47 5.63
CA PRO A 40 11.35 2.57 6.56
C PRO A 40 12.34 2.18 7.67
N ARG A 41 13.14 3.12 8.15
CA ARG A 41 14.15 2.88 9.20
C ARG A 41 14.16 3.96 10.26
N ALA A 42 14.55 3.59 11.47
CA ALA A 42 14.87 4.50 12.57
C ALA A 42 16.39 4.45 12.81
N ASP A 43 17.15 5.18 11.97
CA ASP A 43 18.62 5.14 11.98
C ASP A 43 19.25 5.91 13.16
N GLY A 44 18.47 6.71 13.89
CA GLY A 44 18.89 7.40 15.11
C GLY A 44 19.80 8.60 14.89
N THR A 45 19.93 9.10 13.66
CA THR A 45 20.82 10.24 13.33
C THR A 45 20.26 11.59 13.76
N VAL A 46 18.92 11.73 13.73
CA VAL A 46 18.20 12.90 14.22
C VAL A 46 17.01 12.40 15.03
N VAL A 47 17.07 12.55 16.35
CA VAL A 47 16.07 12.01 17.28
C VAL A 47 15.61 13.09 18.24
N TYR A 48 14.29 13.14 18.47
CA TYR A 48 13.63 13.99 19.46
C TYR A 48 12.81 13.11 20.40
N GLY A 49 12.65 13.52 21.65
CA GLY A 49 11.85 12.72 22.55
C GLY A 49 11.98 13.06 24.02
N ASN A 50 11.37 12.21 24.82
CA ASN A 50 11.49 12.17 26.27
C ASN A 50 11.56 10.70 26.72
N THR A 51 11.28 10.41 27.99
CA THR A 51 11.33 9.04 28.52
C THR A 51 10.28 8.09 27.94
N ALA A 52 9.21 8.61 27.34
CA ALA A 52 8.07 7.85 26.84
C ALA A 52 7.92 7.89 25.31
N VAL A 53 8.53 8.87 24.64
CA VAL A 53 8.36 9.13 23.21
C VAL A 53 9.73 9.25 22.55
N THR A 54 9.90 8.56 21.42
CA THR A 54 11.01 8.75 20.50
C THR A 54 10.47 9.06 19.11
N ILE A 55 10.83 10.22 18.55
CA ILE A 55 10.60 10.59 17.16
C ILE A 55 11.95 10.55 16.45
N ASP A 56 12.11 9.62 15.53
CA ASP A 56 13.26 9.54 14.64
C ASP A 56 12.95 10.26 13.33
N ALA A 57 13.65 11.36 13.11
CA ALA A 57 13.52 12.24 11.95
C ALA A 57 14.68 12.06 10.93
N SER A 58 15.44 10.96 11.03
CA SER A 58 16.61 10.68 10.19
C SER A 58 16.31 10.65 8.69
N HIS A 59 15.08 10.35 8.32
CA HIS A 59 14.66 10.17 6.92
C HIS A 59 13.48 11.07 6.51
N THR A 60 13.36 12.24 7.14
CA THR A 60 12.34 13.23 6.77
C THR A 60 12.42 13.66 5.31
N SER A 61 13.61 13.67 4.69
CA SER A 61 13.78 13.95 3.26
C SER A 61 13.18 12.88 2.34
N LEU A 62 13.02 11.65 2.84
CA LEU A 62 12.34 10.54 2.16
C LEU A 62 10.82 10.53 2.44
N GLY A 63 10.31 11.52 3.19
CA GLY A 63 8.89 11.71 3.36
C GLY A 63 8.24 10.94 4.50
N TYR A 64 9.01 10.52 5.51
CA TYR A 64 8.45 9.89 6.71
C TYR A 64 9.23 10.25 7.97
N ALA A 65 8.58 10.05 9.12
CA ALA A 65 9.22 9.99 10.43
C ALA A 65 8.86 8.64 11.08
N MET A 66 9.78 8.10 11.88
CA MET A 66 9.46 6.94 12.72
C MET A 66 9.13 7.42 14.12
N VAL A 67 8.10 6.84 14.75
CA VAL A 67 7.76 7.15 16.14
C VAL A 67 7.64 5.85 16.93
N ASP A 68 8.26 5.82 18.10
CA ASP A 68 8.11 4.77 19.11
C ASP A 68 7.58 5.39 20.41
N TYR A 69 6.56 4.76 20.97
CA TYR A 69 5.92 5.18 22.21
C TYR A 69 5.97 4.07 23.25
N THR A 70 6.58 4.36 24.39
CA THR A 70 6.84 3.43 25.50
C THR A 70 6.21 3.88 26.82
N GLY A 71 5.38 4.94 26.80
CA GLY A 71 4.72 5.49 27.99
C GLY A 71 3.62 4.62 28.61
N GLY A 72 3.24 3.51 27.97
CA GLY A 72 2.34 2.50 28.52
C GLY A 72 0.84 2.86 28.54
N ASN A 73 0.47 4.07 28.08
CA ASN A 73 -0.94 4.43 27.86
C ASN A 73 -1.50 3.70 26.62
N PRO A 74 -2.49 2.79 26.75
CA PRO A 74 -2.99 1.98 25.64
C PRO A 74 -3.86 2.76 24.64
N LYS A 75 -4.13 4.03 24.92
CA LYS A 75 -4.87 4.93 24.04
C LYS A 75 -4.00 6.09 23.57
N ALA A 76 -2.68 5.95 23.58
CA ALA A 76 -1.80 7.00 23.09
C ALA A 76 -2.09 7.29 21.61
N LYS A 77 -2.08 8.57 21.26
CA LYS A 77 -2.34 9.06 19.90
C LYS A 77 -1.22 9.96 19.47
N MET A 78 -1.02 10.07 18.16
CA MET A 78 -0.23 11.13 17.57
C MET A 78 -1.08 11.96 16.64
N GLN A 79 -0.86 13.27 16.65
CA GLN A 79 -1.28 14.15 15.56
C GLN A 79 -0.09 14.66 14.77
N ILE A 80 -0.24 14.69 13.46
CA ILE A 80 0.67 15.37 12.54
C ILE A 80 -0.10 16.51 11.89
N THR A 81 0.36 17.73 12.08
CA THR A 81 -0.11 18.90 11.34
C THR A 81 0.88 19.23 10.24
N GLY A 82 0.45 19.18 8.98
CA GLY A 82 1.27 19.52 7.82
C GLY A 82 1.35 21.03 7.54
N PRO A 83 2.25 21.47 6.65
CA PRO A 83 2.37 22.86 6.21
C PRO A 83 1.12 23.40 5.49
N ASP A 84 0.25 22.52 5.00
CA ASP A 84 -1.05 22.86 4.42
C ASP A 84 -2.16 23.06 5.48
N GLY A 85 -1.84 22.86 6.76
CA GLY A 85 -2.76 22.94 7.89
C GLY A 85 -3.60 21.67 8.10
N GLY A 86 -3.41 20.62 7.29
CA GLY A 86 -4.08 19.33 7.47
C GLY A 86 -3.63 18.64 8.76
N VAL A 87 -4.58 18.10 9.53
CA VAL A 87 -4.30 17.42 10.82
C VAL A 87 -4.66 15.95 10.72
N TYR A 88 -3.66 15.09 10.78
CA TYR A 88 -3.78 13.65 10.71
C TYR A 88 -3.65 13.06 12.12
N THR A 89 -4.56 12.17 12.51
CA THR A 89 -4.55 11.54 13.85
C THR A 89 -4.36 10.04 13.72
N TYR A 90 -3.41 9.50 14.48
CA TYR A 90 -3.04 8.08 14.49
C TYR A 90 -3.14 7.51 15.89
N ASP A 91 -3.55 6.25 15.99
CA ASP A 91 -3.47 5.45 17.21
C ASP A 91 -2.08 4.82 17.27
N LEU A 92 -1.31 5.11 18.31
CA LEU A 92 0.06 4.60 18.42
C LEU A 92 0.05 3.13 18.87
N GLN A 93 0.76 2.29 18.13
CA GLN A 93 0.98 0.89 18.45
C GLN A 93 2.30 0.70 19.22
N VAL A 94 2.57 -0.54 19.62
CA VAL A 94 3.81 -0.89 20.32
C VAL A 94 4.96 -1.02 19.33
N GLY A 95 6.05 -0.30 19.60
CA GLY A 95 7.26 -0.30 18.78
C GLY A 95 7.27 0.82 17.75
N TYR A 96 8.33 0.85 16.93
CA TYR A 96 8.46 1.85 15.87
C TYR A 96 7.41 1.68 14.79
N GLU A 97 6.72 2.78 14.49
CA GLU A 97 5.80 2.89 13.38
C GLU A 97 6.23 4.00 12.42
N THR A 98 5.87 3.84 11.15
CA THR A 98 6.19 4.80 10.08
C THR A 98 5.01 5.71 9.80
N PHE A 99 5.25 7.02 9.86
CA PHE A 99 4.23 8.02 9.59
C PHE A 99 4.63 8.89 8.39
N PRO A 100 3.80 8.93 7.33
CA PRO A 100 4.14 9.63 6.12
C PRO A 100 3.92 11.14 6.28
N LEU A 101 4.79 11.92 5.65
CA LEU A 101 4.77 13.39 5.64
C LEU A 101 4.19 13.83 4.29
N THR A 102 2.87 13.71 4.14
CA THR A 102 2.19 13.75 2.84
C THR A 102 1.88 15.16 2.31
N ALA A 103 1.91 16.17 3.19
CA ALA A 103 1.68 17.59 2.85
C ALA A 103 2.85 18.32 2.14
N GLY A 104 3.86 17.60 1.66
CA GLY A 104 4.99 18.17 0.91
C GLY A 104 6.12 18.74 1.77
N SER A 105 6.98 19.58 1.17
CA SER A 105 8.04 20.25 1.94
C SER A 105 7.46 21.39 2.78
N GLY A 106 7.97 21.57 3.99
CA GLY A 106 7.54 22.61 4.92
C GLY A 106 7.67 22.18 6.37
N THR A 107 7.08 22.97 7.26
CA THR A 107 7.11 22.68 8.70
C THR A 107 5.94 21.80 9.11
N TYR A 108 6.26 20.68 9.74
CA TYR A 108 5.30 19.78 10.36
C TYR A 108 5.31 19.95 11.87
N THR A 109 4.17 19.79 12.52
CA THR A 109 4.09 19.69 13.98
C THR A 109 3.55 18.32 14.37
N LEU A 110 4.33 17.57 15.13
CA LEU A 110 3.97 16.29 15.70
C LEU A 110 3.60 16.51 17.17
N VAL A 111 2.45 15.98 17.59
CA VAL A 111 1.99 16.04 18.98
C VAL A 111 1.58 14.64 19.42
N ILE A 112 2.24 14.12 20.45
CA ILE A 112 1.89 12.86 21.07
C ILE A 112 1.00 13.16 22.27
N TYR A 113 -0.12 12.45 22.35
CA TYR A 113 -1.13 12.58 23.36
C TYR A 113 -1.28 11.30 24.17
N GLU A 114 -1.47 11.44 25.47
CA GLU A 114 -1.88 10.37 26.37
C GLU A 114 -3.32 10.60 26.84
N ASN A 115 -4.13 9.55 26.83
CA ASN A 115 -5.51 9.64 27.33
C ASN A 115 -5.51 9.89 28.84
N ALA A 116 -6.22 10.92 29.28
CA ALA A 116 -6.38 11.31 30.68
C ALA A 116 -7.71 10.81 31.29
N GLY A 117 -8.44 9.97 30.56
CA GLY A 117 -9.76 9.44 30.94
C GLY A 117 -10.86 9.86 29.97
N GLY A 118 -11.82 8.96 29.73
CA GLY A 118 -12.88 9.21 28.75
C GLY A 118 -12.31 9.59 27.38
N ASN A 119 -12.73 10.76 26.87
CA ASN A 119 -12.27 11.34 25.61
C ASN A 119 -11.24 12.49 25.82
N GLU A 120 -10.75 12.68 27.03
CA GLU A 120 -9.77 13.73 27.33
C GLU A 120 -8.34 13.23 27.10
N TYR A 121 -7.50 14.12 26.58
CA TYR A 121 -6.12 13.85 26.23
C TYR A 121 -5.21 14.97 26.73
N THR A 122 -4.01 14.60 27.16
CA THR A 122 -2.95 15.54 27.54
C THR A 122 -1.76 15.37 26.62
N THR A 123 -1.07 16.46 26.29
CA THR A 123 0.15 16.40 25.47
C THR A 123 1.28 15.77 26.28
N ALA A 124 1.78 14.64 25.82
CA ALA A 124 2.95 13.97 26.37
C ALA A 124 4.24 14.51 25.76
N PHE A 125 4.22 14.83 24.47
CA PHE A 125 5.38 15.39 23.75
C PHE A 125 4.93 16.18 22.52
N THR A 126 5.71 17.17 22.11
CA THR A 126 5.50 17.89 20.85
C THR A 126 6.83 18.23 20.20
N GLN A 127 6.87 18.17 18.87
CA GLN A 127 8.06 18.48 18.09
C GLN A 127 7.65 19.11 16.75
N SER A 128 8.36 20.16 16.34
CA SER A 128 8.29 20.69 14.98
C SER A 128 9.43 20.13 14.13
N LEU A 129 9.14 19.73 12.90
CA LEU A 129 10.11 19.22 11.94
C LEU A 129 10.09 20.11 10.70
N ASP A 130 11.24 20.64 10.30
CA ASP A 130 11.39 21.33 9.02
C ASP A 130 11.82 20.30 7.96
N VAL A 131 10.92 20.02 7.02
CA VAL A 131 11.04 18.93 6.07
C VAL A 131 11.31 19.49 4.68
N THR A 132 12.37 19.01 4.04
CA THR A 132 12.65 19.23 2.62
C THR A 132 12.72 17.87 1.93
N LEU A 133 11.71 17.57 1.13
CA LEU A 133 11.62 16.29 0.41
C LEU A 133 12.62 16.26 -0.74
N GLU A 134 13.31 15.14 -0.90
CA GLU A 134 14.12 14.85 -2.09
C GLU A 134 13.22 14.60 -3.31
N ASP A 135 12.09 13.94 -3.08
CA ASP A 135 11.05 13.67 -4.07
C ASP A 135 9.67 13.78 -3.42
N ALA A 136 8.78 14.54 -4.05
CA ALA A 136 7.40 14.74 -3.60
C ALA A 136 6.56 13.44 -3.64
N PHE A 137 6.99 12.42 -4.37
CA PHE A 137 6.30 11.12 -4.45
C PHE A 137 6.75 10.12 -3.39
N SER A 138 7.91 10.31 -2.77
CA SER A 138 8.46 9.38 -1.78
C SER A 138 7.49 9.04 -0.63
N PRO A 139 6.75 9.99 0.00
CA PRO A 139 5.76 9.67 1.03
C PRO A 139 4.71 8.63 0.61
N PHE A 140 4.44 8.51 -0.71
CA PHE A 140 3.43 7.63 -1.30
C PHE A 140 4.01 6.34 -1.89
N LEU A 141 5.28 6.04 -1.60
CA LEU A 141 5.97 4.81 -1.99
C LEU A 141 6.37 3.96 -0.79
N TYR A 142 6.62 4.57 0.37
CA TYR A 142 6.97 3.83 1.58
C TYR A 142 5.73 3.16 2.21
N PRO A 143 5.91 1.98 2.84
CA PRO A 143 4.94 1.45 3.78
C PRO A 143 4.70 2.43 4.93
N ASN A 144 3.48 2.44 5.45
CA ASN A 144 3.12 3.20 6.65
C ASN A 144 2.09 2.43 7.49
N GLN A 145 1.67 2.99 8.62
CA GLN A 145 0.73 2.32 9.55
C GLN A 145 -0.52 1.76 8.85
N TYR A 146 -1.05 2.45 7.84
CA TYR A 146 -2.30 2.07 7.17
C TYR A 146 -2.08 1.12 5.99
N VAL A 147 -0.87 1.14 5.43
CA VAL A 147 -0.46 0.29 4.29
C VAL A 147 0.89 -0.33 4.61
N TRP A 148 0.87 -1.32 5.50
CA TRP A 148 2.09 -1.97 5.99
C TRP A 148 2.43 -3.24 5.22
N TYR A 149 3.68 -3.33 4.75
CA TYR A 149 4.27 -4.52 4.13
C TYR A 149 5.79 -4.48 4.26
N THR A 150 6.42 -5.65 4.17
CA THR A 150 7.88 -5.82 4.11
C THR A 150 8.26 -6.66 2.91
N ALA A 151 9.56 -6.88 2.69
CA ALA A 151 10.05 -7.71 1.58
C ALA A 151 9.56 -9.17 1.64
N ASP A 152 9.18 -9.64 2.84
CA ASP A 152 8.72 -11.01 3.09
C ASP A 152 7.18 -11.14 3.04
N SER A 153 6.44 -10.05 2.92
CA SER A 153 4.97 -10.06 2.88
C SER A 153 4.44 -10.76 1.61
N ALA A 154 3.31 -11.47 1.72
CA ALA A 154 2.73 -12.24 0.61
C ALA A 154 2.28 -11.36 -0.57
N VAL A 155 2.02 -10.08 -0.31
CA VAL A 155 1.65 -9.08 -1.34
C VAL A 155 2.78 -8.81 -2.34
N VAL A 156 4.06 -9.06 -1.99
CA VAL A 156 5.22 -8.80 -2.86
C VAL A 156 5.27 -9.74 -4.07
N PRO A 157 5.24 -11.08 -3.91
CA PRO A 157 5.19 -11.99 -5.06
C PRO A 157 3.89 -11.83 -5.87
N LEU A 158 2.76 -11.53 -5.22
CA LEU A 158 1.51 -11.24 -5.90
C LEU A 158 1.62 -10.00 -6.78
N SER A 159 2.15 -8.90 -6.25
CA SER A 159 2.39 -7.66 -7.01
C SER A 159 3.26 -7.92 -8.23
N ARG A 160 4.34 -8.71 -8.09
CA ARG A 160 5.16 -9.14 -9.24
C ARG A 160 4.32 -9.87 -10.29
N GLN A 161 3.54 -10.86 -9.87
CA GLN A 161 2.72 -11.65 -10.79
C GLN A 161 1.73 -10.76 -11.56
N LEU A 162 1.09 -9.81 -10.89
CA LEU A 162 0.10 -8.91 -11.50
C LEU A 162 0.71 -7.89 -12.46
N GLY A 163 2.03 -7.66 -12.43
CA GLY A 163 2.71 -6.82 -13.41
C GLY A 163 3.35 -7.59 -14.56
N GLU A 164 3.25 -8.92 -14.60
CA GLU A 164 3.81 -9.71 -15.71
C GLU A 164 3.10 -9.38 -17.03
N GLY A 165 3.87 -9.19 -18.10
CA GLY A 165 3.29 -8.91 -19.43
C GLY A 165 2.81 -7.47 -19.66
N ALA A 166 2.93 -6.57 -18.67
CA ALA A 166 2.55 -5.17 -18.80
C ALA A 166 3.49 -4.37 -19.73
N ASP A 167 2.94 -3.52 -20.59
CA ASP A 167 3.68 -2.58 -21.42
C ASP A 167 3.74 -1.17 -20.81
N THR A 168 2.75 -0.83 -19.99
CA THR A 168 2.60 0.51 -19.39
C THR A 168 2.23 0.44 -17.92
N ASP A 169 2.41 1.55 -17.20
CA ASP A 169 1.92 1.70 -15.82
C ASP A 169 0.41 1.46 -15.72
N LEU A 170 -0.35 1.87 -16.74
CA LEU A 170 -1.79 1.65 -16.82
C LEU A 170 -2.15 0.17 -16.91
N ASP A 171 -1.36 -0.65 -17.61
CA ASP A 171 -1.61 -2.10 -17.67
C ASP A 171 -1.44 -2.75 -16.30
N VAL A 172 -0.44 -2.33 -15.52
CA VAL A 172 -0.24 -2.82 -14.15
C VAL A 172 -1.38 -2.38 -13.25
N ILE A 173 -1.77 -1.11 -13.34
CA ILE A 173 -2.92 -0.56 -12.60
C ILE A 173 -4.19 -1.36 -12.90
N THR A 174 -4.43 -1.66 -14.18
CA THR A 174 -5.60 -2.43 -14.65
C THR A 174 -5.59 -3.84 -14.07
N GLN A 175 -4.48 -4.56 -14.17
CA GLN A 175 -4.35 -5.93 -13.65
C GLN A 175 -4.53 -6.00 -12.13
N VAL A 176 -3.97 -5.02 -11.40
CA VAL A 176 -4.14 -4.91 -9.95
C VAL A 176 -5.59 -4.60 -9.58
N TYR A 177 -6.22 -3.65 -10.29
CA TYR A 177 -7.63 -3.30 -10.10
C TYR A 177 -8.53 -4.52 -10.34
N ASP A 178 -8.35 -5.21 -11.46
CA ASP A 178 -9.14 -6.39 -11.81
C ASP A 178 -8.97 -7.48 -10.76
N TYR A 179 -7.74 -7.75 -10.31
CA TYR A 179 -7.51 -8.73 -9.24
C TYR A 179 -8.26 -8.37 -7.97
N VAL A 180 -8.09 -7.14 -7.46
CA VAL A 180 -8.67 -6.72 -6.18
C VAL A 180 -10.21 -6.73 -6.26
N THR A 181 -10.78 -6.20 -7.34
CA THR A 181 -12.23 -6.06 -7.49
C THR A 181 -12.95 -7.38 -7.77
N THR A 182 -12.27 -8.36 -8.38
CA THR A 182 -12.86 -9.67 -8.66
C THR A 182 -12.61 -10.71 -7.58
N THR A 183 -11.53 -10.58 -6.81
CA THR A 183 -11.09 -11.60 -5.86
C THR A 183 -11.55 -11.31 -4.43
N ILE A 184 -11.47 -10.04 -4.00
CA ILE A 184 -11.80 -9.67 -2.62
C ILE A 184 -13.31 -9.48 -2.50
N GLN A 185 -13.92 -10.13 -1.51
CA GLN A 185 -15.33 -10.03 -1.20
C GLN A 185 -15.57 -9.07 -0.02
N TYR A 186 -16.68 -8.34 -0.05
CA TYR A 186 -17.00 -7.40 1.02
C TYR A 186 -17.35 -8.15 2.32
N ASP A 187 -16.75 -7.71 3.43
CA ASP A 187 -17.00 -8.28 4.75
C ASP A 187 -18.05 -7.45 5.51
N ASP A 188 -19.33 -7.77 5.28
CA ASP A 188 -20.44 -7.12 5.97
C ASP A 188 -20.39 -7.25 7.49
N ALA A 189 -19.86 -8.38 7.99
CA ALA A 189 -19.78 -8.64 9.43
C ALA A 189 -18.72 -7.75 10.07
N LEU A 190 -17.55 -7.62 9.43
CA LEU A 190 -16.54 -6.66 9.84
C LEU A 190 -17.06 -5.22 9.72
N ALA A 191 -17.71 -4.85 8.61
CA ALA A 191 -18.26 -3.51 8.42
C ALA A 191 -19.25 -3.09 9.53
N GLN A 192 -20.02 -4.04 10.05
CA GLN A 192 -20.98 -3.79 11.15
C GLN A 192 -20.33 -3.76 12.54
N SER A 193 -19.19 -4.41 12.71
CA SER A 193 -18.56 -4.62 14.03
C SER A 193 -17.25 -3.85 14.24
N VAL A 194 -16.67 -3.29 13.18
CA VAL A 194 -15.41 -2.56 13.21
C VAL A 194 -15.49 -1.37 14.19
N THR A 195 -14.40 -1.18 14.94
CA THR A 195 -14.29 -0.10 15.93
C THR A 195 -13.08 0.79 15.61
N SER A 196 -13.00 1.95 16.27
CA SER A 196 -11.84 2.84 16.14
C SER A 196 -10.54 2.10 16.46
N GLY A 197 -9.50 2.34 15.68
CA GLY A 197 -8.20 1.69 15.82
C GLY A 197 -8.03 0.44 14.96
N TYR A 198 -9.03 0.07 14.15
CA TYR A 198 -8.85 -0.94 13.11
C TYR A 198 -7.78 -0.54 12.10
N LEU A 199 -6.85 -1.46 11.82
CA LEU A 199 -5.80 -1.32 10.82
C LEU A 199 -5.85 -2.53 9.87
N PRO A 200 -5.78 -2.32 8.54
CA PRO A 200 -5.71 -3.39 7.56
C PRO A 200 -4.51 -4.30 7.80
N ASN A 201 -4.72 -5.61 7.63
CA ASN A 201 -3.64 -6.59 7.63
C ASN A 201 -3.62 -7.31 6.28
N LEU A 202 -2.62 -6.99 5.45
CA LEU A 202 -2.57 -7.46 4.06
C LEU A 202 -2.52 -8.98 3.93
N ASP A 203 -1.78 -9.66 4.81
CA ASP A 203 -1.70 -11.13 4.78
C ASP A 203 -3.06 -11.76 5.14
N THR A 204 -3.79 -11.19 6.11
CA THR A 204 -5.15 -11.63 6.47
C THR A 204 -6.13 -11.38 5.34
N ILE A 205 -6.04 -10.24 4.66
CA ILE A 205 -6.90 -9.91 3.50
C ILE A 205 -6.63 -10.91 2.37
N LEU A 206 -5.37 -11.24 2.08
CA LEU A 206 -5.02 -12.21 1.03
C LEU A 206 -5.41 -13.64 1.39
N GLU A 207 -5.30 -14.04 2.66
CA GLU A 207 -5.72 -15.37 3.13
C GLU A 207 -7.23 -15.54 3.10
N THR A 208 -7.98 -14.57 3.63
CA THR A 208 -9.43 -14.65 3.74
C THR A 208 -10.17 -14.23 2.46
N GLN A 209 -9.49 -13.47 1.60
CA GLN A 209 -10.06 -12.80 0.43
C GLN A 209 -11.28 -11.95 0.79
N LYS A 210 -11.27 -11.34 1.98
CA LYS A 210 -12.35 -10.51 2.50
C LYS A 210 -11.83 -9.21 3.10
N GLY A 211 -12.65 -8.17 3.03
CA GLY A 211 -12.33 -6.88 3.65
C GLY A 211 -13.44 -5.84 3.51
N ILE A 212 -13.24 -4.69 4.14
CA ILE A 212 -14.07 -3.49 4.00
C ILE A 212 -13.33 -2.41 3.19
N CYS A 213 -13.94 -1.24 2.95
CA CYS A 213 -13.34 -0.21 2.09
C CYS A 213 -11.86 0.13 2.39
N PHE A 214 -11.51 0.14 3.67
CA PHE A 214 -10.14 0.38 4.10
C PHE A 214 -9.16 -0.73 3.66
N ASP A 215 -9.59 -1.99 3.72
CA ASP A 215 -8.79 -3.15 3.31
C ASP A 215 -8.55 -3.21 1.81
N TYR A 216 -9.61 -2.94 1.03
CA TYR A 216 -9.48 -2.87 -0.43
C TYR A 216 -8.49 -1.77 -0.83
N ALA A 217 -8.62 -0.58 -0.25
CA ALA A 217 -7.74 0.55 -0.53
C ALA A 217 -6.30 0.26 -0.09
N ALA A 218 -6.09 -0.35 1.08
CA ALA A 218 -4.76 -0.72 1.57
C ALA A 218 -4.09 -1.79 0.71
N LEU A 219 -4.81 -2.86 0.35
CA LEU A 219 -4.25 -3.90 -0.51
C LEU A 219 -3.87 -3.36 -1.88
N MET A 220 -4.77 -2.61 -2.52
CA MET A 220 -4.51 -2.03 -3.84
C MET A 220 -3.34 -1.05 -3.80
N THR A 221 -3.27 -0.21 -2.77
CA THR A 221 -2.15 0.72 -2.55
C THR A 221 -0.82 -0.03 -2.42
N ALA A 222 -0.77 -1.08 -1.61
CA ALA A 222 0.45 -1.87 -1.43
C ALA A 222 0.91 -2.52 -2.74
N LEU A 223 0.00 -3.17 -3.48
CA LEU A 223 0.29 -3.81 -4.76
C LEU A 223 0.92 -2.83 -5.78
N LEU A 224 0.42 -1.59 -5.82
CA LEU A 224 0.91 -0.54 -6.71
C LEU A 224 2.22 0.10 -6.23
N ARG A 225 2.37 0.38 -4.93
CA ARG A 225 3.62 0.92 -4.38
C ARG A 225 4.80 -0.03 -4.60
N ILE A 226 4.55 -1.34 -4.49
CA ILE A 226 5.55 -2.39 -4.78
C ILE A 226 5.96 -2.39 -6.27
N GLN A 227 5.07 -1.94 -7.17
CA GLN A 227 5.38 -1.71 -8.58
C GLN A 227 6.03 -0.35 -8.87
N ASN A 228 6.50 0.33 -7.81
CA ASN A 228 7.08 1.67 -7.84
C ASN A 228 6.11 2.72 -8.42
N LEU A 229 4.81 2.56 -8.18
CA LEU A 229 3.78 3.52 -8.53
C LEU A 229 3.37 4.30 -7.28
N PRO A 230 3.64 5.62 -7.20
CA PRO A 230 3.23 6.43 -6.07
C PRO A 230 1.71 6.39 -5.93
N THR A 231 1.24 5.83 -4.83
CA THR A 231 -0.20 5.60 -4.61
C THR A 231 -0.59 6.14 -3.25
N ARG A 232 -1.62 6.97 -3.23
CA ARG A 232 -2.26 7.48 -2.01
C ARG A 232 -3.39 6.55 -1.62
N LEU A 233 -3.45 6.21 -0.33
CA LEU A 233 -4.69 5.75 0.29
C LEU A 233 -5.44 7.00 0.76
N GLU A 234 -6.63 7.20 0.24
CA GLU A 234 -7.46 8.36 0.57
C GLU A 234 -8.62 7.95 1.47
N ILE A 235 -8.91 8.78 2.46
CA ILE A 235 -10.07 8.60 3.34
C ILE A 235 -10.86 9.89 3.38
N GLY A 236 -12.18 9.78 3.30
CA GLY A 236 -13.07 10.92 3.33
C GLY A 236 -14.53 10.50 3.32
N TYR A 237 -15.36 11.24 2.58
CA TYR A 237 -16.76 10.88 2.42
C TYR A 237 -17.10 10.61 0.97
N ALA A 238 -17.83 9.51 0.72
CA ALA A 238 -18.56 9.26 -0.50
C ALA A 238 -20.06 9.50 -0.22
N GLY A 239 -20.56 10.67 -0.60
CA GLY A 239 -21.85 11.17 -0.14
C GLY A 239 -21.86 11.38 1.37
N SER A 240 -22.67 10.61 2.11
CA SER A 240 -22.70 10.64 3.58
C SER A 240 -21.91 9.51 4.23
N ALA A 241 -21.40 8.54 3.45
CA ALA A 241 -20.66 7.40 3.96
C ALA A 241 -19.18 7.79 4.16
N TYR A 242 -18.63 7.47 5.32
CA TYR A 242 -17.18 7.55 5.52
C TYR A 242 -16.54 6.39 4.77
N HIS A 243 -15.61 6.69 3.87
CA HIS A 243 -15.15 5.74 2.85
C HIS A 243 -13.66 5.90 2.58
N ALA A 244 -13.05 4.85 2.03
CA ALA A 244 -11.65 4.82 1.62
C ALA A 244 -11.52 4.37 0.16
N TRP A 245 -10.61 5.00 -0.57
CA TRP A 245 -10.29 4.73 -1.98
C TRP A 245 -8.81 5.02 -2.23
N ILE A 246 -8.37 4.98 -3.49
CA ILE A 246 -6.97 5.29 -3.83
C ILE A 246 -6.87 6.34 -4.95
N SER A 247 -5.71 6.99 -5.02
CA SER A 247 -5.26 7.72 -6.22
C SER A 247 -3.81 7.34 -6.52
N VAL A 248 -3.49 7.10 -7.79
CA VAL A 248 -2.15 6.67 -8.23
C VAL A 248 -1.59 7.65 -9.24
N TYR A 249 -0.30 7.91 -9.15
CA TYR A 249 0.41 8.77 -10.09
C TYR A 249 1.03 7.95 -11.22
N THR A 250 0.86 8.41 -12.46
CA THR A 250 1.67 7.96 -13.61
C THR A 250 2.32 9.17 -14.29
N ALA A 251 3.48 8.96 -14.90
CA ALA A 251 4.17 10.05 -15.61
C ALA A 251 3.35 10.60 -16.79
N GLU A 252 2.50 9.77 -17.40
CA GLU A 252 1.72 10.11 -18.58
C GLU A 252 0.45 10.91 -18.25
N LYS A 253 -0.24 10.56 -17.15
CA LYS A 253 -1.56 11.13 -16.81
C LYS A 253 -1.52 12.03 -15.58
N GLY A 254 -0.43 12.02 -14.82
CA GLY A 254 -0.37 12.65 -13.51
C GLY A 254 -1.11 11.80 -12.47
N TRP A 255 -1.68 12.45 -11.46
CA TRP A 255 -2.52 11.75 -10.49
C TRP A 255 -3.83 11.35 -11.14
N VAL A 256 -4.08 10.04 -11.19
CA VAL A 256 -5.35 9.45 -11.57
C VAL A 256 -6.29 9.61 -10.37
N GLU A 257 -7.01 10.75 -10.37
CA GLU A 257 -7.96 11.21 -9.35
C GLU A 257 -9.34 11.48 -9.99
N ASN A 258 -10.44 11.29 -9.25
CA ASN A 258 -11.77 11.82 -9.57
C ASN A 258 -12.42 11.47 -10.95
N VAL A 259 -12.65 10.17 -11.16
CA VAL A 259 -13.73 9.44 -11.90
C VAL A 259 -14.05 9.78 -13.34
N ILE A 260 -14.11 8.73 -14.15
CA ILE A 260 -15.07 8.29 -15.19
C ILE A 260 -14.32 7.31 -16.10
N GLU A 261 -14.55 6.00 -15.92
CA GLU A 261 -14.28 4.95 -16.94
C GLU A 261 -12.87 4.31 -17.02
N PHE A 262 -12.86 3.04 -17.46
CA PHE A 262 -11.83 2.39 -18.28
C PHE A 262 -12.55 1.95 -19.57
N ASP A 263 -12.27 2.65 -20.68
CA ASP A 263 -12.76 2.27 -22.01
C ASP A 263 -11.72 1.45 -22.78
N GLY A 264 -10.60 1.12 -22.13
CA GLY A 264 -9.40 0.58 -22.74
C GLY A 264 -8.26 1.59 -22.92
N SER A 265 -8.46 2.88 -22.62
CA SER A 265 -7.46 3.93 -22.89
C SER A 265 -7.37 5.06 -21.87
N ASP A 266 -8.44 5.40 -21.15
CA ASP A 266 -8.43 6.42 -20.10
C ASP A 266 -8.81 5.84 -18.74
N TRP A 267 -8.01 6.17 -17.72
CA TRP A 267 -8.24 5.84 -16.31
C TRP A 267 -8.46 7.12 -15.53
N THR A 268 -9.42 7.08 -14.62
CA THR A 268 -9.90 8.31 -13.96
C THR A 268 -10.41 8.08 -12.53
N LEU A 269 -10.82 6.87 -12.07
CA LEU A 269 -10.95 6.56 -10.62
C LEU A 269 -10.61 5.11 -10.27
N MET A 270 -10.06 4.90 -9.07
CA MET A 270 -9.98 3.61 -8.39
C MET A 270 -10.66 3.61 -7.01
N ASP A 271 -11.95 3.27 -6.97
CA ASP A 271 -12.67 2.86 -5.76
C ASP A 271 -12.91 1.34 -5.83
N PRO A 272 -11.94 0.54 -5.35
CA PRO A 272 -11.99 -0.91 -5.50
C PRO A 272 -13.19 -1.55 -4.79
N THR A 273 -13.77 -0.90 -3.79
CA THR A 273 -14.90 -1.43 -3.04
C THR A 273 -16.21 -1.22 -3.76
N LEU A 274 -16.48 -0.02 -4.27
CA LEU A 274 -17.69 0.18 -5.07
C LEU A 274 -17.68 -0.67 -6.33
N ALA A 275 -16.51 -0.77 -6.98
CA ALA A 275 -16.30 -1.59 -8.16
C ALA A 275 -16.55 -3.08 -7.93
N ALA A 276 -16.07 -3.63 -6.81
CA ALA A 276 -16.26 -5.05 -6.48
C ALA A 276 -17.71 -5.43 -6.20
N ASN A 277 -18.52 -4.46 -5.73
CA ASN A 277 -19.83 -4.75 -5.11
C ASN A 277 -21.03 -4.22 -5.92
N ASN A 278 -20.80 -3.61 -7.07
CA ASN A 278 -21.86 -3.07 -7.92
C ASN A 278 -21.51 -3.29 -9.39
N ASP A 279 -22.52 -3.32 -10.26
CA ASP A 279 -22.25 -3.30 -11.71
C ASP A 279 -21.67 -1.95 -12.15
N ASN A 280 -20.93 -1.96 -13.26
CA ASN A 280 -20.22 -0.78 -13.75
C ASN A 280 -21.14 0.43 -13.97
N ASP A 281 -22.39 0.22 -14.40
CA ASP A 281 -23.34 1.31 -14.67
C ASP A 281 -23.84 1.95 -13.36
N SER A 282 -24.05 1.14 -12.32
CA SER A 282 -24.43 1.58 -10.98
C SER A 282 -23.29 2.32 -10.27
N VAL A 283 -22.06 1.81 -10.40
CA VAL A 283 -20.84 2.49 -9.94
C VAL A 283 -20.72 3.86 -10.62
N LYS A 284 -20.86 3.91 -11.95
CA LYS A 284 -20.85 5.15 -12.73
C LYS A 284 -21.92 6.14 -12.25
N GLN A 285 -23.16 5.68 -12.07
CA GLN A 285 -24.26 6.54 -11.62
C GLN A 285 -24.06 7.06 -10.19
N TYR A 286 -23.59 6.19 -9.28
CA TYR A 286 -23.38 6.56 -7.88
C TYR A 286 -22.31 7.65 -7.75
N ILE A 287 -21.21 7.47 -8.48
CA ILE A 287 -20.06 8.34 -8.41
C ILE A 287 -20.26 9.64 -9.19
N GLY A 288 -20.87 9.60 -10.38
CA GLY A 288 -21.15 10.77 -11.21
C GLY A 288 -19.88 11.51 -11.65
N ASP A 289 -19.83 12.82 -11.42
CA ASP A 289 -18.70 13.71 -11.69
C ASP A 289 -17.66 13.78 -10.55
N GLY A 290 -17.77 12.87 -9.56
CA GLY A 290 -16.92 12.88 -8.38
C GLY A 290 -17.27 13.94 -7.33
N SER A 291 -18.23 14.84 -7.58
CA SER A 291 -18.63 15.91 -6.63
C SER A 291 -19.16 15.40 -5.28
N ARG A 292 -19.49 14.12 -5.20
CA ARG A 292 -19.93 13.44 -3.97
C ARG A 292 -18.75 12.99 -3.11
N TYR A 293 -17.53 12.99 -3.62
CA TYR A 293 -16.33 12.59 -2.90
C TYR A 293 -15.67 13.83 -2.28
N VAL A 294 -15.45 13.75 -0.98
CA VAL A 294 -14.74 14.78 -0.22
C VAL A 294 -13.58 14.12 0.50
N THR A 295 -12.38 14.22 -0.09
CA THR A 295 -11.14 13.73 0.53
C THR A 295 -10.86 14.52 1.81
N LYS A 296 -10.64 13.81 2.91
CA LYS A 296 -10.17 14.40 4.17
C LYS A 296 -8.70 14.16 4.42
N PHE A 297 -8.22 12.98 4.04
CA PHE A 297 -6.87 12.52 4.36
C PHE A 297 -6.26 11.77 3.17
N ARG A 298 -4.95 11.94 3.01
CA ARG A 298 -4.12 11.24 2.02
C ARG A 298 -2.91 10.62 2.75
N TYR A 299 -2.78 9.31 2.65
CA TYR A 299 -1.76 8.47 3.29
C TYR A 299 -0.92 7.72 2.26
#